data_AF-A0A356KYP3-F1
#
_entry.id   AF-A0A356KYP3-F1
#
_cell.length_a   1.000
_cell.length_b   1.000
_cell.length_c   1.000
_cell.angle_alpha   90.00
_cell.angle_beta   90.00
_cell.angle_gamma   90.00
#
_symmetry.space_group_name_H-M   'P 1'
#
loop_
_entity.id
_entity.type
_entity.pdbx_description
1 polymer ?
#
loop_
_entity_poly.entity_id
_entity_poly.type
_entity_poly.pdbx_seq_one_letter_code
_entity_poly.pdbx_strand_id
1 'polypeptide(L)'
;MKLSPTQRSLISASVLALTLVVLAQPAHALYLFYMRKDLAFLIHKQPKDVMDKQVVVTDELCVLWPEVQERKDRLNGGKHVLFDTTYFRCAVPSDKMGTHLEAIQADARKGYEEVTKQIEDVNERVRKRELSREQAAQEKRKLYWELYRIFSNRPILTIYGTVKRADFWGNVVGKSNGVGTEIVTIVVDKIEKPRKRWYRSLDD
;
A
#
# COMPACT_ATOMS: atom_id res chain seq x y z
N MET A 1 -29.96 -9.08 57.21
CA MET A 1 -31.02 -9.01 56.18
C MET A 1 -30.88 -10.20 55.24
N LYS A 2 -31.88 -11.08 55.15
CA LYS A 2 -31.88 -12.22 54.21
C LYS A 2 -32.53 -11.76 52.90
N LEU A 3 -31.76 -11.72 51.81
CA LEU A 3 -32.26 -11.40 50.46
C LEU A 3 -33.24 -12.48 49.98
N SER A 4 -34.34 -12.05 49.37
CA SER A 4 -35.41 -12.92 48.87
C SER A 4 -34.95 -13.73 47.64
N PRO A 5 -35.60 -14.87 47.33
CA PRO A 5 -35.21 -15.73 46.20
C PRO A 5 -35.20 -14.99 44.86
N THR A 6 -36.14 -14.05 44.66
CA THR A 6 -36.24 -13.20 43.46
C THR A 6 -35.11 -12.17 43.36
N GLN A 7 -34.64 -11.62 44.49
CA GLN A 7 -33.48 -10.73 44.52
C GLN A 7 -32.17 -11.47 44.22
N ARG A 8 -32.06 -12.74 44.60
CA ARG A 8 -30.91 -13.59 44.25
C ARG A 8 -30.88 -13.89 42.75
N SER A 9 -32.01 -14.21 42.14
CA SER A 9 -32.09 -14.50 40.70
C SER A 9 -31.73 -13.29 39.80
N LEU A 10 -32.07 -12.08 40.22
CA LEU A 10 -31.75 -10.84 39.49
C LEU A 10 -30.25 -10.50 39.54
N ILE A 11 -29.59 -10.73 40.68
CA ILE A 11 -28.14 -10.52 40.79
C ILE A 11 -27.37 -11.58 40.00
N SER A 12 -27.84 -12.84 40.00
CA SER A 12 -27.22 -13.92 39.21
C SER A 12 -27.30 -13.69 37.69
N ALA A 13 -28.42 -13.15 37.18
CA ALA A 13 -28.59 -12.86 35.75
C ALA A 13 -27.72 -11.68 35.28
N SER A 14 -27.47 -10.71 36.17
CA SER A 14 -26.65 -9.53 35.89
C SER A 14 -25.16 -9.88 35.73
N VAL A 15 -24.66 -10.84 36.54
CA VAL A 15 -23.27 -11.30 36.47
C VAL A 15 -23.02 -12.20 35.25
N LEU A 16 -24.01 -12.98 34.82
CA LEU A 16 -23.93 -13.81 33.61
C LEU A 16 -23.98 -12.97 32.32
N ALA A 17 -24.75 -11.88 32.29
CA ALA A 17 -24.76 -10.95 31.15
C ALA A 17 -23.44 -10.19 31.02
N LEU A 18 -22.79 -9.83 32.13
CA LEU A 18 -21.49 -9.16 32.11
C LEU A 18 -20.34 -10.09 31.65
N THR A 19 -20.41 -11.39 31.96
CA THR A 19 -19.38 -12.36 31.53
C THR A 19 -19.50 -12.76 30.06
N LEU A 20 -20.69 -12.69 29.47
CA LEU A 20 -20.88 -12.91 28.02
C LEU A 20 -20.37 -11.76 27.15
N VAL A 21 -20.37 -10.51 27.66
CA VAL A 21 -19.79 -9.37 26.95
C VAL A 21 -18.25 -9.41 26.95
N VAL A 22 -17.63 -10.01 27.98
CA VAL A 22 -16.16 -10.14 28.08
C VAL A 22 -15.60 -11.30 27.24
N LEU A 23 -16.44 -12.25 26.82
CA LEU A 23 -16.09 -13.34 25.92
C LEU A 23 -16.53 -13.10 24.47
N ALA A 24 -16.81 -11.86 24.09
CA ALA A 24 -16.78 -11.47 22.70
C ALA A 24 -15.32 -11.56 22.23
N GLN A 25 -14.91 -12.77 21.82
CA GLN A 25 -13.69 -12.98 21.04
C GLN A 25 -13.67 -11.91 19.95
N PRO A 26 -12.50 -11.29 19.66
CA PRO A 26 -12.42 -10.31 18.59
C PRO A 26 -12.97 -11.00 17.36
N ALA A 27 -14.10 -10.50 16.85
CA ALA A 27 -14.69 -10.99 15.62
C ALA A 27 -13.53 -11.07 14.63
N HIS A 28 -13.15 -12.29 14.21
CA HIS A 28 -12.06 -12.47 13.28
C HIS A 28 -12.36 -11.53 12.13
N ALA A 29 -11.50 -10.53 12.02
CA ALA A 29 -11.77 -9.34 11.27
C ALA A 29 -11.86 -9.79 9.79
N LEU A 30 -13.09 -9.92 9.29
CA LEU A 30 -13.36 -10.59 8.03
C LEU A 30 -13.10 -9.58 6.93
N TYR A 31 -11.94 -9.69 6.31
CA TYR A 31 -11.63 -8.85 5.16
C TYR A 31 -12.64 -9.10 4.04
N LEU A 32 -13.30 -8.05 3.59
CA LEU A 32 -14.24 -8.09 2.48
C LEU A 32 -13.46 -8.09 1.17
N PHE A 33 -13.66 -9.12 0.35
CA PHE A 33 -13.05 -9.18 -0.97
C PHE A 33 -13.75 -8.22 -1.93
N TYR A 34 -12.97 -7.42 -2.64
CA TYR A 34 -13.46 -6.58 -3.74
C TYR A 34 -12.63 -6.78 -5.00
N MET A 35 -13.29 -6.72 -6.16
CA MET A 35 -12.61 -6.45 -7.42
C MET A 35 -12.09 -5.01 -7.40
N ARG A 36 -10.93 -4.78 -8.02
CA ARG A 36 -10.24 -3.49 -7.94
C ARG A 36 -11.08 -2.32 -8.46
N LYS A 37 -11.80 -2.51 -9.56
CA LYS A 37 -12.65 -1.46 -10.15
C LYS A 37 -13.86 -1.16 -9.27
N ASP A 38 -14.44 -2.17 -8.63
CA ASP A 38 -15.60 -2.01 -7.76
C ASP A 38 -15.23 -1.24 -6.48
N LEU A 39 -14.10 -1.60 -5.85
CA LEU A 39 -13.63 -0.86 -4.68
C LEU A 39 -13.25 0.59 -5.05
N ALA A 40 -12.60 0.80 -6.20
CA ALA A 40 -12.27 2.14 -6.68
C ALA A 40 -13.54 2.97 -6.93
N PHE A 41 -14.57 2.37 -7.53
CA PHE A 41 -15.87 2.99 -7.73
C PHE A 41 -16.52 3.35 -6.40
N LEU A 42 -16.56 2.44 -5.43
CA LEU A 42 -17.14 2.67 -4.11
C LEU A 42 -16.40 3.77 -3.34
N ILE A 43 -15.06 3.76 -3.34
CA ILE A 43 -14.26 4.82 -2.72
C ILE A 43 -14.61 6.19 -3.33
N HIS A 44 -14.81 6.26 -4.64
CA HIS A 44 -15.07 7.52 -5.32
C HIS A 44 -16.53 8.01 -5.20
N LYS A 45 -17.51 7.10 -5.29
CA LYS A 45 -18.94 7.44 -5.32
C LYS A 45 -19.63 7.35 -3.96
N GLN A 46 -19.20 6.43 -3.12
CA GLN A 46 -19.83 6.09 -1.84
C GLN A 46 -18.78 5.84 -0.75
N PRO A 47 -17.85 6.78 -0.49
CA PRO A 47 -16.73 6.54 0.42
C PRO A 47 -17.18 6.12 1.81
N LYS A 48 -18.29 6.68 2.32
CA LYS A 48 -18.85 6.34 3.63
C LYS A 48 -19.17 4.85 3.80
N ASP A 49 -19.48 4.16 2.71
CA ASP A 49 -19.88 2.75 2.75
C ASP A 49 -18.66 1.82 2.81
N VAL A 50 -17.46 2.33 2.56
CA VAL A 50 -16.21 1.55 2.60
C VAL A 50 -15.22 2.06 3.65
N MET A 51 -15.43 3.25 4.20
CA MET A 51 -14.62 3.77 5.30
C MET A 51 -14.57 2.79 6.48
N ASP A 52 -13.37 2.64 7.04
CA ASP A 52 -13.04 1.79 8.18
C ASP A 52 -13.32 0.29 7.98
N LYS A 53 -13.75 -0.12 6.78
CA LYS A 53 -13.87 -1.52 6.42
C LYS A 53 -12.51 -2.12 6.10
N GLN A 54 -12.34 -3.35 6.54
CA GLN A 54 -11.23 -4.18 6.13
C GLN A 54 -11.53 -4.82 4.78
N VAL A 55 -10.58 -4.68 3.86
CA VAL A 55 -10.72 -5.07 2.45
C VAL A 55 -9.56 -5.94 2.01
N VAL A 56 -9.85 -6.88 1.11
CA VAL A 56 -8.84 -7.55 0.28
C VAL A 56 -9.04 -7.13 -1.16
N VAL A 57 -7.98 -6.67 -1.80
CA VAL A 57 -7.98 -6.32 -3.22
C VAL A 57 -6.71 -6.82 -3.88
N THR A 58 -6.80 -7.22 -5.15
CA THR A 58 -5.63 -7.55 -5.97
C THR A 58 -5.50 -6.52 -7.08
N ASP A 59 -4.32 -5.91 -7.22
CA ASP A 59 -4.10 -4.83 -8.18
C ASP A 59 -2.63 -4.78 -8.64
N GLU A 60 -2.37 -4.03 -9.70
CA GLU A 60 -1.06 -3.73 -10.25
C GLU A 60 -0.39 -2.63 -9.45
N LEU A 61 0.79 -2.92 -8.88
CA LEU A 61 1.69 -1.92 -8.32
C LEU A 61 2.16 -0.99 -9.43
N CYS A 62 1.99 0.31 -9.21
CA CYS A 62 2.40 1.36 -10.13
C CYS A 62 3.58 2.15 -9.61
N VAL A 63 3.64 2.41 -8.30
CA VAL A 63 4.67 3.27 -7.70
C VAL A 63 5.09 2.73 -6.34
N LEU A 64 6.39 2.59 -6.13
CA LEU A 64 6.98 2.58 -4.79
C LEU A 64 7.55 3.96 -4.50
N TRP A 65 7.03 4.63 -3.48
CA TRP A 65 7.54 5.95 -3.11
C TRP A 65 8.86 5.79 -2.35
N PRO A 66 9.85 6.66 -2.59
CA PRO A 66 11.06 6.67 -1.79
C PRO A 66 10.71 6.94 -0.33
N GLU A 67 11.57 6.54 0.60
CA GLU A 67 11.42 6.90 2.01
C GLU A 67 11.42 8.43 2.13
N VAL A 68 10.22 9.02 2.16
CA VAL A 68 10.06 10.47 2.23
C VAL A 68 10.63 10.89 3.58
N GLN A 69 11.59 11.82 3.54
CA GLN A 69 12.11 12.50 4.72
C GLN A 69 10.93 13.08 5.51
N GLU A 70 10.72 12.49 6.68
CA GLU A 70 9.87 12.86 7.81
C GLU A 70 8.71 13.84 7.56
N ARG A 71 7.46 13.33 7.63
CA ARG A 71 6.30 14.12 8.05
C ARG A 71 5.71 13.53 9.32
N LYS A 72 5.24 14.41 10.22
CA LYS A 72 4.85 14.12 11.62
C LYS A 72 3.57 13.29 11.77
N ASP A 73 2.78 13.14 10.70
CA ASP A 73 1.47 12.45 10.74
C ASP A 73 1.51 11.02 10.16
N ARG A 74 2.61 10.30 10.38
CA ARG A 74 2.54 8.84 10.28
C ARG A 74 1.68 8.37 11.45
N LEU A 75 0.59 7.64 11.22
CA LEU A 75 -0.25 7.06 12.28
C LEU A 75 0.61 6.59 13.46
N ASN A 76 0.52 7.28 14.60
CA ASN A 76 1.28 7.01 15.83
C ASN A 76 2.82 7.02 15.73
N GLY A 77 3.40 7.75 14.78
CA GLY A 77 4.87 7.86 14.59
C GLY A 77 5.53 6.64 13.94
N GLY A 78 4.76 5.63 13.51
CA GLY A 78 5.30 4.41 12.90
C GLY A 78 5.91 4.63 11.51
N LYS A 79 6.98 3.92 11.16
CA LYS A 79 7.54 3.93 9.80
C LYS A 79 6.62 3.16 8.85
N HIS A 80 6.27 3.79 7.74
CA HIS A 80 5.42 3.20 6.71
C HIS A 80 6.13 3.26 5.36
N VAL A 81 5.98 2.21 4.57
CA VAL A 81 6.30 2.17 3.15
C VAL A 81 5.06 2.58 2.38
N LEU A 82 5.22 3.57 1.52
CA LEU A 82 4.15 4.17 0.74
C LEU A 82 4.24 3.67 -0.70
N PHE A 83 3.11 3.26 -1.26
CA PHE A 83 3.04 2.75 -2.62
C PHE A 83 1.67 3.00 -3.23
N ASP A 84 1.64 3.17 -4.55
CA ASP A 84 0.40 3.30 -5.31
C ASP A 84 0.22 2.07 -6.20
N THR A 85 -1.02 1.60 -6.28
CA THR A 85 -1.46 0.68 -7.33
C THR A 85 -2.15 1.45 -8.45
N THR A 86 -2.73 0.75 -9.43
CA THR A 86 -3.50 1.40 -10.51
C THR A 86 -4.62 2.28 -9.96
N TYR A 87 -5.29 1.84 -8.89
CA TYR A 87 -6.45 2.55 -8.34
C TYR A 87 -6.27 3.09 -6.91
N PHE A 88 -5.31 2.60 -6.14
CA PHE A 88 -5.27 2.83 -4.70
C PHE A 88 -3.96 3.41 -4.23
N ARG A 89 -4.04 4.35 -3.28
CA ARG A 89 -2.92 4.71 -2.42
C ARG A 89 -2.86 3.77 -1.24
N CYS A 90 -1.68 3.26 -0.96
CA CYS A 90 -1.47 2.24 0.06
C CYS A 90 -0.30 2.62 0.97
N ALA A 91 -0.47 2.37 2.27
CA ALA A 91 0.57 2.57 3.27
C ALA A 91 0.68 1.32 4.13
N VAL A 92 1.84 0.65 4.11
CA VAL A 92 2.10 -0.54 4.92
C VAL A 92 3.13 -0.21 5.99
N PRO A 93 2.92 -0.58 7.27
CA PRO A 93 3.99 -0.51 8.26
C PRO A 93 5.24 -1.24 7.77
N SER A 94 6.42 -0.66 7.96
CA SER A 94 7.66 -1.22 7.38
C SER A 94 7.95 -2.66 7.86
N ASP A 95 7.51 -3.01 9.06
CA ASP A 95 7.60 -4.35 9.66
C ASP A 95 6.58 -5.35 9.10
N LYS A 96 5.62 -4.89 8.28
CA LYS A 96 4.54 -5.70 7.69
C LYS A 96 4.55 -5.73 6.16
N MET A 97 5.63 -5.24 5.55
CA MET A 97 5.76 -5.15 4.10
C MET A 97 5.60 -6.51 3.41
N GLY A 98 6.08 -7.57 4.07
CA GLY A 98 5.99 -8.94 3.58
C GLY A 98 7.01 -9.24 2.49
N THR A 99 7.35 -10.52 2.35
CA THR A 99 8.45 -10.98 1.48
C THR A 99 8.24 -10.68 0.01
N HIS A 100 6.99 -10.60 -0.46
CA HIS A 100 6.66 -10.33 -1.86
C HIS A 100 6.97 -8.88 -2.25
N LEU A 101 6.55 -7.91 -1.44
CA LEU A 101 6.86 -6.50 -1.73
C LEU A 101 8.34 -6.18 -1.49
N GLU A 102 8.96 -6.81 -0.48
CA GLU A 102 10.41 -6.76 -0.26
C GLU A 102 11.19 -7.25 -1.49
N ALA A 103 10.80 -8.39 -2.07
CA ALA A 103 11.46 -8.93 -3.26
C ALA A 103 11.32 -7.98 -4.46
N ILE A 104 10.14 -7.39 -4.67
CA ILE A 104 9.93 -6.40 -5.73
C ILE A 104 10.79 -5.16 -5.51
N GLN A 105 10.84 -4.65 -4.27
CA GLN A 105 11.64 -3.47 -3.94
C GLN A 105 13.13 -3.74 -4.12
N ALA A 106 13.62 -4.92 -3.72
CA ALA A 106 15.00 -5.33 -3.87
C ALA A 106 15.38 -5.49 -5.35
N ASP A 107 14.53 -6.12 -6.16
CA ASP A 107 14.74 -6.28 -7.61
C ASP A 107 14.76 -4.92 -8.32
N ALA A 108 13.80 -4.04 -8.00
CA ALA A 108 13.77 -2.68 -8.53
C ALA A 108 15.04 -1.92 -8.16
N ARG A 109 15.44 -1.94 -6.88
CA ARG A 109 16.67 -1.27 -6.40
C ARG A 109 17.91 -1.77 -7.13
N LYS A 110 18.06 -3.09 -7.27
CA LYS A 110 19.17 -3.69 -8.00
C LYS A 110 19.19 -3.22 -9.46
N GLY A 111 18.03 -3.24 -10.14
CA GLY A 111 17.92 -2.73 -11.50
C GLY A 111 18.29 -1.24 -11.61
N TYR A 112 17.85 -0.41 -10.65
CA TYR A 112 18.22 1.01 -10.59
C TYR A 112 19.72 1.21 -10.40
N GLU A 113 20.35 0.46 -9.49
CA GLU A 113 21.79 0.54 -9.23
C GLU A 113 22.59 0.14 -10.49
N GLU A 114 22.18 -0.93 -11.18
CA GLU A 114 22.82 -1.40 -12.41
C GLU A 114 22.72 -0.36 -13.54
N VAL A 115 21.53 0.20 -13.80
CA VAL A 115 21.34 1.16 -14.89
C VAL A 115 21.98 2.51 -14.56
N THR A 116 21.93 2.96 -13.29
CA THR A 116 22.63 4.18 -12.86
C THR A 116 24.13 4.06 -13.09
N LYS A 117 24.73 2.90 -12.74
CA LYS A 117 26.15 2.64 -13.01
C LYS A 117 26.48 2.68 -14.50
N GLN A 118 25.60 2.18 -15.37
CA GLN A 118 25.79 2.29 -16.82
C GLN A 118 25.71 3.74 -17.31
N ILE A 119 24.82 4.56 -16.74
CA ILE A 119 24.75 5.99 -17.05
C ILE A 119 26.04 6.70 -16.61
N GLU A 120 26.60 6.35 -15.46
CA GLU A 120 27.88 6.84 -14.96
C GLU A 120 29.04 6.44 -15.89
N ASP A 121 29.07 5.19 -16.36
CA ASP A 121 30.08 4.74 -17.34
C ASP A 121 29.99 5.53 -18.65
N VAL A 122 28.79 5.76 -19.19
CA VAL A 122 28.60 6.63 -20.37
C VAL A 122 29.10 8.05 -20.09
N ASN A 123 28.84 8.59 -18.90
CA ASN A 123 29.36 9.91 -18.51
C ASN A 123 30.89 9.93 -18.47
N GLU A 124 31.53 8.87 -17.97
CA GLU A 124 32.98 8.76 -17.89
C GLU A 124 33.61 8.63 -19.27
N ARG A 125 33.03 7.81 -20.17
CA ARG A 125 33.47 7.68 -21.57
C ARG A 125 33.37 9.00 -22.33
N VAL A 126 32.34 9.82 -22.07
CA VAL A 126 32.26 11.20 -22.60
C VAL A 126 33.37 12.09 -22.05
N ARG A 127 33.68 12.01 -20.75
CA ARG A 127 34.78 12.78 -20.14
C ARG A 127 36.14 12.40 -20.73
N LYS A 128 36.35 11.10 -20.99
CA LYS A 128 37.53 10.54 -21.66
C LYS A 128 37.57 10.82 -23.17
N ARG A 129 36.52 11.45 -23.74
CA ARG A 129 36.33 11.73 -25.17
C ARG A 129 36.30 10.48 -26.06
N GLU A 130 35.93 9.34 -25.48
CA GLU A 130 35.74 8.06 -26.17
C GLU A 130 34.37 7.99 -26.87
N LEU A 131 33.45 8.88 -26.50
CA LEU A 131 32.12 9.02 -27.10
C LEU A 131 31.86 10.46 -27.54
N SER A 132 31.21 10.62 -28.69
CA SER A 132 30.63 11.90 -29.08
C SER A 132 29.39 12.22 -28.23
N ARG A 133 29.03 13.50 -28.14
CA ARG A 133 27.84 13.93 -27.40
C ARG A 133 26.55 13.30 -27.94
N GLU A 134 26.44 13.12 -29.25
CA GLU A 134 25.28 12.48 -29.88
C GLU A 134 25.18 11.00 -29.55
N GLN A 135 26.30 10.26 -29.61
CA GLN A 135 26.33 8.84 -29.26
C GLN A 135 25.97 8.64 -27.79
N ALA A 136 26.53 9.44 -26.89
CA ALA A 136 26.19 9.40 -25.48
C ALA A 136 24.72 9.74 -25.19
N ALA A 137 24.12 10.66 -25.94
CA ALA A 137 22.69 10.97 -25.82
C ALA A 137 21.81 9.77 -26.25
N GLN A 138 22.19 9.08 -27.33
CA GLN A 138 21.48 7.87 -27.76
C GLN A 138 21.61 6.72 -26.76
N GLU A 139 22.81 6.47 -26.24
CA GLU A 139 23.05 5.43 -25.23
C GLU A 139 22.25 5.74 -23.95
N LYS A 140 22.34 6.96 -23.42
CA LYS A 140 21.55 7.38 -22.24
C LYS A 140 20.06 7.27 -22.46
N ARG A 141 19.55 7.58 -23.66
CA ARG A 141 18.12 7.45 -23.95
C ARG A 141 17.64 6.00 -23.80
N LYS A 142 18.46 5.00 -24.20
CA LYS A 142 18.15 3.59 -23.98
C LYS A 142 18.13 3.24 -22.50
N LEU A 143 19.11 3.72 -21.74
CA LEU A 143 19.19 3.50 -20.29
C LEU A 143 18.02 4.15 -19.54
N TYR A 144 17.60 5.35 -19.94
CA TYR A 144 16.39 5.97 -19.37
C TYR A 144 15.12 5.15 -19.66
N TRP A 145 15.03 4.51 -20.84
CA TRP A 145 13.95 3.56 -21.12
C TRP A 145 14.03 2.30 -20.27
N GLU A 146 15.22 1.80 -19.95
CA GLU A 146 15.40 0.67 -19.03
C GLU A 146 14.98 1.02 -17.61
N LEU A 147 15.35 2.20 -17.10
CA LEU A 147 14.85 2.74 -15.83
C LEU A 147 13.33 2.79 -15.80
N TYR A 148 12.71 3.29 -16.88
CA TYR A 148 11.27 3.30 -17.02
C TYR A 148 10.67 1.89 -17.02
N ARG A 149 11.31 0.93 -17.70
CA ARG A 149 10.86 -0.47 -17.78
C ARG A 149 10.91 -1.18 -16.43
N ILE A 150 11.97 -0.99 -15.65
CA ILE A 150 12.11 -1.58 -14.29
C ILE A 150 10.92 -1.20 -13.43
N PHE A 151 10.49 0.05 -13.50
CA PHE A 151 9.33 0.55 -12.78
C PHE A 151 7.99 0.16 -13.40
N SER A 152 7.91 0.15 -14.73
CA SER A 152 6.70 -0.18 -15.49
C SER A 152 6.37 -1.66 -15.50
N ASN A 153 7.18 -2.50 -14.85
CA ASN A 153 6.99 -3.94 -14.81
C ASN A 153 5.88 -4.33 -13.82
N ARG A 154 4.73 -3.63 -13.90
CA ARG A 154 3.57 -3.58 -12.99
C ARG A 154 3.35 -4.87 -12.17
N PRO A 155 4.06 -5.04 -11.04
CA PRO A 155 3.95 -6.26 -10.28
C PRO A 155 2.57 -6.37 -9.67
N ILE A 156 1.95 -7.55 -9.70
CA ILE A 156 0.62 -7.72 -9.10
C ILE A 156 0.80 -8.00 -7.60
N LEU A 157 0.00 -7.32 -6.77
CA LEU A 157 -0.04 -7.46 -5.32
C LEU A 157 -1.46 -7.84 -4.86
N THR A 158 -1.57 -8.71 -3.86
CA THR A 158 -2.80 -8.84 -3.07
C THR A 158 -2.62 -8.09 -1.75
N ILE A 159 -3.50 -7.13 -1.50
CA ILE A 159 -3.41 -6.18 -0.39
C ILE A 159 -4.54 -6.46 0.59
N TYR A 160 -4.19 -6.62 1.85
CA TYR A 160 -5.12 -6.72 2.97
C TYR A 160 -4.95 -5.47 3.82
N GLY A 161 -6.02 -4.71 4.04
CA GLY A 161 -5.92 -3.49 4.83
C GLY A 161 -7.26 -2.89 5.17
N THR A 162 -7.20 -1.73 5.83
CA THR A 162 -8.38 -0.95 6.22
C THR A 162 -8.44 0.33 5.41
N VAL A 163 -9.59 0.65 4.85
CA VAL A 163 -9.82 1.90 4.13
C VAL A 163 -9.92 3.05 5.14
N LYS A 164 -8.98 4.00 5.10
CA LYS A 164 -8.95 5.14 6.03
C LYS A 164 -8.74 6.45 5.29
N ARG A 165 -9.19 7.56 5.90
CA ARG A 165 -8.75 8.90 5.51
C ARG A 165 -7.49 9.17 6.30
N ALA A 166 -6.35 9.07 5.62
CA ALA A 166 -5.05 9.23 6.24
C ALA A 166 -4.15 10.03 5.31
N ASP A 167 -3.43 10.99 5.87
CA ASP A 167 -2.54 11.87 5.11
C ASP A 167 -1.07 11.45 5.27
N PHE A 168 -0.66 10.44 4.50
CA PHE A 168 0.76 10.03 4.49
C PHE A 168 1.62 10.85 3.52
N TRP A 169 1.01 11.54 2.55
CA TRP A 169 1.72 12.23 1.45
C TRP A 169 1.77 13.76 1.62
N GLY A 170 0.93 14.34 2.48
CA GLY A 170 0.60 15.76 2.64
C GLY A 170 0.53 16.56 1.34
N ASN A 171 0.94 17.83 1.37
CA ASN A 171 0.93 18.68 0.17
C ASN A 171 1.83 18.09 -0.93
N VAL A 172 1.20 17.58 -2.00
CA VAL A 172 1.84 17.08 -3.21
C VAL A 172 1.99 18.26 -4.19
N VAL A 173 3.23 18.62 -4.57
CA VAL A 173 3.51 19.73 -5.50
C VAL A 173 3.72 19.18 -6.92
N GLY A 174 3.00 19.70 -7.92
CA GLY A 174 3.12 19.31 -9.33
C GLY A 174 1.80 19.42 -10.13
N LYS A 175 1.74 18.86 -11.35
CA LYS A 175 0.48 18.74 -12.15
C LYS A 175 -0.62 17.90 -11.48
N SER A 176 -0.36 17.38 -10.28
CA SER A 176 -1.36 16.87 -9.34
C SER A 176 -2.16 18.01 -8.69
N ASN A 177 -2.51 19.05 -9.47
CA ASN A 177 -3.36 20.16 -9.06
C ASN A 177 -4.77 19.60 -8.74
N GLY A 178 -5.01 19.30 -7.47
CA GLY A 178 -6.28 18.74 -7.00
C GLY A 178 -6.16 17.75 -5.83
N VAL A 179 -4.96 17.51 -5.29
CA VAL A 179 -4.81 16.60 -4.14
C VAL A 179 -5.26 17.32 -2.87
N GLY A 180 -6.49 17.04 -2.42
CA GLY A 180 -6.96 17.45 -1.10
C GLY A 180 -6.13 16.82 0.02
N THR A 181 -6.06 17.51 1.16
CA THR A 181 -5.30 17.14 2.37
C THR A 181 -5.76 15.83 3.03
N GLU A 182 -6.89 15.27 2.60
CA GLU A 182 -7.38 13.95 3.03
C GLU A 182 -7.64 13.06 1.82
N ILE A 183 -6.84 11.99 1.69
CA ILE A 183 -7.00 10.98 0.65
C ILE A 183 -7.47 9.67 1.29
N VAL A 184 -8.38 8.98 0.61
CA VAL A 184 -8.74 7.61 0.99
C VAL A 184 -7.54 6.71 0.67
N THR A 185 -6.94 6.17 1.73
CA THR A 185 -5.76 5.32 1.71
C THR A 185 -6.13 3.95 2.26
N ILE A 186 -5.62 2.88 1.66
CA ILE A 186 -5.66 1.56 2.27
C ILE A 186 -4.48 1.47 3.23
N VAL A 187 -4.75 1.49 4.53
CA VAL A 187 -3.75 1.22 5.57
C VAL A 187 -3.60 -0.29 5.66
N VAL A 188 -2.46 -0.76 5.16
CA VAL A 188 -2.21 -2.16 4.85
C VAL A 188 -1.76 -2.91 6.09
N ASP A 189 -2.42 -4.02 6.35
CA ASP A 189 -2.06 -4.95 7.42
C ASP A 189 -1.06 -6.00 6.94
N LYS A 190 -1.17 -6.43 5.67
CA LYS A 190 -0.21 -7.34 5.03
C LYS A 190 -0.34 -7.30 3.51
N ILE A 191 0.74 -7.67 2.84
CA ILE A 191 0.82 -7.81 1.38
C ILE A 191 1.26 -9.22 1.05
N GLU A 192 0.57 -9.83 0.09
CA GLU A 192 0.84 -11.20 -0.34
C GLU A 192 1.05 -11.28 -1.85
N LYS A 193 1.77 -12.31 -2.26
CA LYS A 193 1.84 -12.70 -3.67
C LYS A 193 0.44 -13.14 -4.12
N PRO A 194 -0.08 -12.60 -5.24
CA PRO A 194 -1.41 -12.97 -5.71
C PRO A 194 -1.46 -14.43 -6.15
N ARG A 195 -2.63 -15.04 -5.99
CA ARG A 195 -2.92 -16.38 -6.52
C ARG A 195 -2.76 -16.42 -8.04
N LYS A 196 -2.37 -17.57 -8.59
CA LYS A 196 -2.11 -17.77 -10.04
C LYS A 196 -3.21 -17.26 -10.97
N ARG A 197 -4.49 -17.31 -10.56
CA ARG A 197 -5.62 -16.85 -11.37
C ARG A 197 -5.53 -15.37 -11.76
N TRP A 198 -4.97 -14.53 -10.88
CA TRP A 198 -4.90 -13.09 -11.07
C TRP A 198 -3.90 -12.67 -12.15
N TYR A 199 -3.02 -13.57 -12.59
CA TYR A 199 -2.11 -13.33 -13.71
C TYR A 199 -2.79 -13.56 -15.07
N ARG A 200 -4.03 -14.09 -15.10
CA ARG A 200 -4.81 -14.25 -16.34
C ARG A 200 -5.69 -13.03 -16.61
N SER A 201 -6.40 -12.58 -15.59
CA SER A 201 -7.16 -11.33 -15.59
C SER A 201 -7.28 -10.82 -14.15
N LEU A 202 -7.27 -9.49 -14.00
CA LEU A 202 -7.52 -8.78 -12.75
C LEU A 202 -8.97 -8.31 -12.61
N ASP A 203 -9.71 -8.34 -13.71
CA ASP A 203 -11.06 -7.80 -13.81
C ASP A 203 -12.11 -8.91 -14.07
N ASP A 204 -11.69 -10.18 -14.13
CA ASP A 204 -12.55 -11.39 -14.26
C ASP A 204 -12.71 -12.10 -12.90
#